data_AF-A0A934E0E7-F1
#
_entry.id   AF-A0A934E0E7-F1
#
_cell.length_a   1.000
_cell.length_b   1.000
_cell.length_c   1.000
_cell.angle_alpha   90.00
_cell.angle_beta   90.00
_cell.angle_gamma   90.00
#
_symmetry.space_group_name_H-M   'P 1'
#
loop_
_entity.id
_entity.type
_entity.pdbx_description
1 polymer ?
#
loop_
_entity_poly.entity_id
_entity_poly.type
_entity_poly.pdbx_seq_one_letter_code
_entity_poly.pdbx_strand_id
1 'polypeptide(L)' 'MEALDEHQRRFPASQLVESREAMRIEALVGIGEREAAQRLATAFRSRFPHSVLLVDISQALREP' A
#
# COMPACT_ATOMS: atom_id res chain seq x y z
N MET A 1 5.51 7.41 15.51
CA MET A 1 4.39 6.45 15.47
C MET A 1 4.91 5.09 15.93
N GLU A 2 5.06 4.91 17.25
CA GLU A 2 5.76 3.77 17.85
C GLU A 2 4.95 2.47 17.81
N ALA A 3 3.61 2.57 17.84
CA ALA A 3 2.72 1.42 17.79
C ALA A 3 2.75 0.68 16.44
N LEU A 4 3.10 1.36 15.34
CA LEU A 4 3.10 0.77 14.00
C LEU A 4 4.33 -0.10 13.74
N ASP A 5 5.48 0.23 14.34
CA ASP A 5 6.74 -0.50 14.18
C ASP A 5 6.77 -1.76 15.07
N GLU A 6 6.27 -1.65 16.30
CA GLU A 6 6.14 -2.78 17.24
C GLU A 6 5.23 -3.88 16.67
N HIS A 7 4.15 -3.50 15.99
CA HIS A 7 3.22 -4.46 15.36
C HIS A 7 3.84 -5.15 14.13
N GLN A 8 4.71 -4.45 13.40
CA GLN A 8 5.44 -4.97 12.23
C GLN A 8 6.44 -6.07 12.63
N ARG A 9 7.05 -5.96 13.82
CA ARG A 9 7.95 -7.01 14.37
C ARG A 9 7.22 -8.29 14.79
N ARG A 10 5.97 -8.18 15.25
CA ARG A 10 5.23 -9.33 15.83
C ARG A 10 4.41 -10.13 14.82
N PHE A 11 3.96 -9.54 13.73
CA PHE A 11 3.09 -10.21 12.75
C PHE A 11 3.57 -10.01 11.29
N PRO A 12 4.78 -10.48 10.94
CA PRO A 12 5.40 -10.22 9.63
C PRO A 12 4.70 -10.89 8.43
N ALA A 13 3.75 -11.80 8.67
CA ALA A 13 3.04 -12.57 7.62
C ALA A 13 1.50 -12.44 7.70
N SER A 14 1.00 -11.33 8.25
CA SER A 14 -0.44 -11.07 8.40
C SER A 14 -0.97 -10.20 7.26
N GLN A 15 -2.28 -10.30 6.96
CA GLN A 15 -3.06 -9.42 6.08
C GLN A 15 -2.77 -7.91 6.29
N LEU A 16 -2.26 -7.55 7.46
CA LEU A 16 -1.82 -6.20 7.80
C LEU A 16 -0.66 -5.67 6.94
N VAL A 17 0.16 -6.54 6.34
CA VAL A 17 1.21 -6.11 5.41
C VAL A 17 0.59 -5.56 4.14
N GLU A 18 -0.42 -6.23 3.59
CA GLU A 18 -1.15 -5.77 2.40
C GLU A 18 -1.84 -4.44 2.68
N SER A 19 -2.59 -4.36 3.78
CA SER A 19 -3.30 -3.12 4.17
C SER A 19 -2.35 -1.95 4.39
N ARG A 20 -1.16 -2.18 4.98
CA ARG A 20 -0.17 -1.12 5.21
C ARG A 20 0.47 -0.64 3.91
N GLU A 21 0.84 -1.56 3.03
CA GLU A 21 1.41 -1.18 1.73
C GLU A 21 0.39 -0.42 0.87
N ALA A 22 -0.89 -0.84 0.88
CA ALA A 22 -1.98 -0.12 0.21
C ALA A 22 -2.17 1.30 0.78
N MET A 23 -2.26 1.44 2.11
CA MET A 23 -2.41 2.75 2.77
C MET A 23 -1.24 3.69 2.45
N ARG A 24 -0.02 3.16 2.32
CA ARG A 24 1.14 3.98 1.93
C ARG A 24 1.01 4.49 0.49
N ILE A 25 0.48 3.67 -0.43
CA ILE A 25 0.25 4.08 -1.81
C ILE A 25 -0.82 5.18 -1.87
N GLU A 26 -1.93 5.01 -1.17
CA GLU A 26 -3.00 6.02 -1.08
C GLU A 26 -2.49 7.34 -0.50
N ALA A 27 -1.68 7.29 0.56
CA ALA A 27 -1.07 8.48 1.14
C ALA A 27 -0.17 9.22 0.13
N LEU A 28 0.62 8.50 -0.67
CA LEU A 28 1.45 9.10 -1.71
C LEU A 28 0.62 9.76 -2.81
N VAL A 29 -0.49 9.15 -3.21
CA VAL A 29 -1.45 9.78 -4.12
C VAL A 29 -1.99 11.08 -3.51
N GLY A 30 -2.45 11.04 -2.26
CA GLY A 30 -3.06 12.19 -1.59
C GLY A 30 -2.11 13.39 -1.41
N ILE A 31 -0.79 13.16 -1.36
CA ILE A 31 0.21 14.25 -1.31
C ILE A 31 0.79 14.63 -2.67
N GLY A 32 0.27 14.07 -3.78
CA GLY A 32 0.70 14.38 -5.15
C GLY A 32 1.95 13.63 -5.64
N GLU A 33 2.50 12.71 -4.85
CA GLU A 33 3.68 11.90 -5.17
C GLU A 33 3.31 10.70 -6.07
N ARG A 34 2.70 11.00 -7.23
CA ARG A 34 2.04 10.02 -8.10
C ARG A 34 3.01 9.00 -8.72
N GLU A 35 4.23 9.41 -9.06
CA GLU A 35 5.25 8.48 -9.56
C GLU A 35 5.70 7.48 -8.49
N ALA A 36 5.88 7.94 -7.25
CA ALA A 36 6.25 7.07 -6.14
C ALA A 36 5.12 6.09 -5.83
N ALA A 37 3.87 6.56 -5.86
CA ALA A 37 2.69 5.72 -5.73
C ALA A 37 2.63 4.63 -6.81
N GLN A 38 2.90 4.97 -8.09
CA GLN A 38 2.90 4.00 -9.19
C GLN A 38 3.99 2.93 -9.05
N ARG A 39 5.20 3.33 -8.63
CA ARG A 39 6.29 2.37 -8.37
C ARG A 39 5.90 1.39 -7.27
N LEU A 40 5.35 1.89 -6.15
CA LEU A 40 4.89 1.03 -5.06
C LEU A 40 3.70 0.16 -5.44
N ALA A 41 2.74 0.67 -6.22
CA ALA A 41 1.61 -0.13 -6.71
C ALA A 41 2.06 -1.28 -7.62
N THR A 42 3.09 -1.06 -8.43
CA THR A 42 3.68 -2.11 -9.28
C THR A 42 4.33 -3.21 -8.43
N ALA A 43 5.09 -2.82 -7.40
CA ALA A 43 5.70 -3.76 -6.46
C ALA A 43 4.62 -4.53 -5.65
N PHE A 44 3.58 -3.82 -5.20
CA PHE A 44 2.45 -4.40 -4.48
C PHE A 44 1.76 -5.48 -5.31
N ARG A 45 1.43 -5.19 -6.58
CA ARG A 45 0.81 -6.19 -7.48
C ARG A 45 1.68 -7.42 -7.71
N SER A 46 3.00 -7.23 -7.79
CA SER A 46 3.93 -8.37 -7.93
C SER A 46 3.98 -9.24 -6.68
N ARG A 47 3.81 -8.64 -5.50
CA ARG A 47 3.89 -9.33 -4.20
C ARG A 47 2.55 -9.94 -3.78
N PHE A 48 1.44 -9.28 -4.13
CA PHE A 48 0.08 -9.67 -3.76
C PHE A 48 -0.85 -9.66 -4.99
N PRO A 49 -0.63 -10.56 -5.97
CA PRO A 49 -1.35 -10.55 -7.26
C PRO A 49 -2.85 -10.82 -7.14
N HIS A 50 -3.29 -11.41 -6.02
CA HIS A 50 -4.70 -11.73 -5.75
C HIS A 50 -5.31 -10.85 -4.65
N SER A 51 -4.64 -9.77 -4.24
CA SER A 51 -5.16 -8.87 -3.21
C SER A 51 -6.39 -8.11 -3.70
N VAL A 52 -7.43 -8.08 -2.87
CA VAL A 52 -8.62 -7.28 -3.13
C VAL A 52 -8.33 -5.77 -3.14
N LEU A 53 -7.25 -5.35 -2.44
CA LEU A 53 -6.82 -3.95 -2.34
C LEU A 53 -6.25 -3.39 -3.65
N LEU A 54 -6.00 -4.25 -4.66
CA LEU A 54 -5.59 -3.81 -5.99
C LEU A 54 -6.66 -2.91 -6.64
N VAL A 55 -7.93 -3.11 -6.30
CA VAL A 55 -9.04 -2.28 -6.80
C VAL A 55 -8.89 -0.86 -6.25
N ASP A 56 -8.73 -0.71 -4.95
CA ASP A 56 -8.63 0.59 -4.26
C ASP A 56 -7.38 1.35 -4.71
N ILE A 57 -6.23 0.67 -4.78
CA ILE A 57 -4.97 1.22 -5.30
C ILE A 57 -5.14 1.73 -6.75
N SER A 58 -5.85 0.96 -7.59
CA SER A 58 -6.08 1.36 -8.98
C SER A 58 -7.04 2.54 -9.09
N GLN A 59 -7.97 2.72 -8.14
CA GLN A 59 -8.83 3.90 -8.10
C GLN A 59 -8.07 5.14 -7.64
N ALA A 60 -7.32 5.04 -6.54
CA ALA A 60 -6.50 6.15 -6.04
C ALA A 60 -5.55 6.67 -7.13
N LEU A 61 -4.92 5.79 -7.89
CA LEU A 61 -4.02 6.19 -9.00
C LEU A 61 -4.72 6.83 -10.20
N ARG A 62 -6.04 6.69 -10.34
CA ARG A 62 -6.83 7.30 -11.43
C ARG A 62 -7.37 8.68 -11.05
N GLU A 63 -7.64 8.91 -9.77
CA GLU A 63 -8.12 10.21 -9.30
C GLU A 63 -7.05 11.30 -9.55
N PRO A 64 -7.46 12.52 -9.97
CA PRO A 64 -6.56 13.63 -10.27
C PRO A 64 -5.91 14.22 -9.02
#